data_AF-A0A368G8N3-F1
#
_entry.id   AF-A0A368G8N3-F1
#
_cell.length_a   1.000
_cell.length_b   1.000
_cell.length_c   1.000
_cell.angle_alpha   90.00
_cell.angle_beta   90.00
_cell.angle_gamma   90.00
#
_symmetry.space_group_name_H-M   'P 1'
#
loop_
_entity.id
_entity.type
_entity.pdbx_description
1 polymer ?
#
loop_
_entity_poly.entity_id
_entity_poly.type
_entity_poly.pdbx_seq_one_letter_code
_entity_poly.pdbx_strand_id
1 'polypeptide(L)'
;MLDIESASPLLRKRVEEVLSRHAQLSSTSLPGGHLLISALDPIAQAGPQCGLVALSMASQLLGLERIEVCDIFKMAEKLGFTVQGEIFSGEA
;
A
#
# COMPACT_ATOMS: atom_id res chain seq x y z
N MET A 1 17.45 9.16 -10.06
CA MET A 1 16.50 10.28 -10.24
C MET A 1 15.40 9.76 -11.14
N LEU A 2 14.15 9.71 -10.67
CA LEU A 2 13.02 9.25 -11.48
C LEU A 2 12.84 10.21 -12.67
N ASP A 3 12.86 9.69 -13.89
CA ASP A 3 12.59 10.47 -15.09
C ASP A 3 11.07 10.69 -15.20
N ILE A 4 10.61 11.87 -14.77
CA ILE A 4 9.19 12.26 -14.75
C ILE A 4 8.56 12.24 -16.16
N GLU A 5 9.37 12.36 -17.22
CA GLU A 5 8.89 12.27 -18.61
C GLU A 5 8.42 10.85 -18.94
N SER A 6 9.03 9.83 -18.33
CA SER A 6 8.67 8.42 -18.50
C SER A 6 7.51 7.97 -17.60
N ALA A 7 7.07 8.81 -16.67
CA ALA A 7 6.03 8.48 -15.71
C ALA A 7 4.61 8.44 -16.29
N SER A 8 3.71 7.70 -15.63
CA SER A 8 2.30 7.67 -16.00
C SER A 8 1.65 9.07 -15.92
N PRO A 9 0.63 9.36 -16.74
CA PRO A 9 -0.05 10.67 -16.72
C PRO A 9 -0.62 11.03 -15.35
N LEU A 10 -1.10 10.03 -14.61
CA LEU A 10 -1.63 10.21 -13.25
C LEU A 10 -0.52 10.65 -12.28
N LEU A 11 0.64 10.01 -12.36
CA LEU A 11 1.78 10.36 -11.52
C LEU A 11 2.24 11.78 -11.78
N ARG A 12 2.36 12.15 -13.06
CA ARG A 12 2.79 13.50 -13.46
C ARG A 12 1.87 14.56 -12.88
N LYS A 13 0.55 14.38 -13.02
CA LYS A 13 -0.44 15.29 -12.42
C LYS A 13 -0.34 15.38 -10.91
N ARG A 14 -0.06 14.27 -10.23
CA ARG A 14 0.11 14.27 -8.77
C ARG A 14 1.37 15.03 -8.35
N VAL A 15 2.48 14.84 -9.04
CA VAL A 15 3.73 15.58 -8.79
C VAL A 15 3.52 17.08 -9.04
N GLU A 16 2.90 17.45 -10.16
CA GLU A 16 2.56 18.84 -10.48
C GLU A 16 1.67 19.48 -9.40
N GLU A 17 0.66 18.77 -8.92
CA GLU A 17 -0.24 19.26 -7.87
C GLU A 17 0.50 19.48 -6.55
N VAL A 18 1.35 18.52 -6.12
CA VAL A 18 2.18 18.66 -4.91
C VAL A 18 3.13 19.85 -5.04
N LEU A 19 3.81 19.98 -6.17
CA LEU A 19 4.71 21.11 -6.44
C LEU A 19 3.93 22.44 -6.41
N SER A 20 2.75 22.51 -7.02
CA SER A 20 1.95 23.74 -7.04
C SER A 20 1.51 24.21 -5.65
N ARG A 21 1.29 23.28 -4.71
CA ARG A 21 0.83 23.57 -3.34
C ARG A 21 1.97 23.85 -2.37
N HIS A 22 3.12 23.20 -2.56
CA HIS A 22 4.16 23.14 -1.54
C HIS A 22 5.50 23.74 -2.00
N ALA A 23 5.69 24.03 -3.29
CA ALA A 23 6.88 24.74 -3.74
C ALA A 23 6.84 26.20 -3.28
N GLN A 24 7.71 26.54 -2.34
CA GLN A 24 7.96 27.94 -1.98
C GLN A 24 8.91 28.54 -3.02
N LEU A 25 8.39 29.45 -3.85
CA LEU A 25 9.15 30.15 -4.91
C LEU A 25 10.37 30.94 -4.38
N SER A 26 10.37 31.30 -3.09
CA SER A 26 11.45 32.04 -2.42
C SER A 26 12.53 31.16 -1.79
N SER A 27 12.32 29.84 -1.77
CA SER A 27 13.25 28.88 -1.18
C SER A 27 14.27 28.42 -2.22
N THR A 28 15.56 28.49 -1.88
CA THR A 28 16.64 27.87 -2.68
C THR A 28 16.68 26.35 -2.54
N SER A 29 15.97 25.78 -1.56
CA SER A 29 15.76 24.33 -1.47
C SER A 29 14.44 23.95 -2.12
N LEU A 30 14.51 23.10 -3.15
CA LEU A 30 13.32 22.40 -3.64
C LEU A 30 12.69 21.60 -2.48
N PRO A 31 11.36 21.59 -2.32
CA PRO A 31 10.72 20.66 -1.41
C PRO A 31 11.12 19.24 -1.82
N GLY A 32 11.85 18.55 -0.96
CA GLY A 32 12.17 17.14 -1.15
C GLY A 32 10.94 16.29 -0.85
N GLY A 33 10.68 15.28 -1.67
CA GLY A 33 9.64 14.28 -1.43
C GLY A 33 10.09 12.92 -1.95
N HIS A 34 9.82 11.87 -1.19
CA HIS A 34 10.03 10.50 -1.63
C HIS A 34 8.70 9.95 -2.16
N LEU A 35 8.73 9.44 -3.38
CA LEU A 35 7.59 8.81 -4.02
C LEU A 35 7.94 7.35 -4.26
N LEU A 36 7.22 6.45 -3.60
CA LEU A 36 7.29 5.01 -3.85
C LEU A 36 6.12 4.63 -4.75
N ILE A 37 6.44 4.11 -5.94
CA ILE A 37 5.46 3.49 -6.84
C ILE A 37 5.83 2.03 -6.91
N SER A 38 4.94 1.19 -6.38
CA SER A 38 5.10 -0.25 -6.43
C SER A 38 3.93 -0.83 -7.22
N ALA A 39 4.24 -1.78 -8.10
CA ALA A 39 3.21 -2.59 -8.73
C ALA A 39 2.54 -3.44 -7.63
N LEU A 40 1.21 -3.45 -7.66
CA LEU A 40 0.38 -4.24 -6.77
C LEU A 40 -0.75 -4.83 -7.61
N ASP A 41 -0.99 -6.12 -7.48
CA ASP A 41 -2.19 -6.75 -8.00
C ASP A 41 -3.31 -6.60 -6.96
N PRO A 42 -4.31 -5.74 -7.19
CA PRO A 42 -5.34 -5.46 -6.21
C PRO A 42 -6.23 -6.69 -6.01
N ILE A 43 -6.51 -7.00 -4.76
CA ILE A 43 -7.38 -8.11 -4.38
C ILE A 43 -8.70 -7.53 -3.86
N ALA A 44 -9.81 -7.90 -4.47
CA ALA A 44 -11.13 -7.56 -3.97
C ALA A 44 -11.46 -8.40 -2.73
N GLN A 45 -11.91 -7.76 -1.65
CA GLN A 45 -12.34 -8.50 -0.46
C GLN A 45 -13.70 -9.16 -0.67
N ALA A 46 -13.90 -10.32 -0.04
CA ALA A 46 -15.19 -10.99 0.08
C ALA A 46 -15.60 -11.05 1.55
N GLY A 47 -16.67 -10.35 1.92
CA GLY A 47 -17.11 -10.27 3.32
C GLY A 47 -16.12 -9.49 4.21
N PRO A 48 -16.06 -9.79 5.52
CA PRO A 48 -15.30 -9.00 6.50
C PRO A 48 -13.82 -9.43 6.55
N GLN A 49 -13.14 -9.45 5.41
CA GLN A 49 -11.75 -9.91 5.28
C GLN A 49 -10.75 -8.80 4.97
N CYS A 50 -11.12 -7.53 5.21
CA CYS A 50 -10.30 -6.38 4.82
C CYS A 50 -8.86 -6.44 5.37
N GLY A 51 -8.67 -6.86 6.62
CA GLY A 51 -7.34 -7.00 7.23
C GLY A 51 -6.50 -8.11 6.61
N LEU A 52 -7.11 -9.26 6.29
CA LEU A 52 -6.42 -10.40 5.67
C LEU A 52 -6.02 -10.07 4.23
N VAL A 53 -6.91 -9.40 3.49
CA VAL A 53 -6.65 -8.89 2.14
C VAL A 53 -5.54 -7.84 2.16
N ALA A 54 -5.57 -6.91 3.12
CA ALA A 54 -4.50 -5.93 3.30
C ALA A 54 -3.15 -6.59 3.59
N LEU A 55 -3.11 -7.66 4.40
CA LEU A 55 -1.89 -8.40 4.68
C LEU A 55 -1.33 -9.09 3.42
N SER A 56 -2.19 -9.71 2.59
CA SER A 56 -1.78 -10.29 1.31
C SER A 56 -1.22 -9.24 0.34
N MET A 57 -1.88 -8.08 0.23
CA MET A 57 -1.39 -6.98 -0.62
C MET A 57 -0.07 -6.38 -0.09
N ALA A 58 0.10 -6.29 1.23
CA ALA A 58 1.34 -5.84 1.84
C ALA A 58 2.52 -6.77 1.52
N SER A 59 2.30 -8.10 1.44
CA SER A 59 3.37 -9.04 1.09
C SER A 59 3.91 -8.78 -0.32
N GLN A 60 3.03 -8.47 -1.28
CA GLN A 60 3.42 -8.07 -2.64
C GLN A 60 4.27 -6.80 -2.64
N LEU A 61 3.87 -5.78 -1.87
CA LEU A 61 4.61 -4.51 -1.76
C LEU A 61 5.99 -4.67 -1.14
N LEU A 62 6.18 -5.69 -0.31
CA LEU A 62 7.45 -6.04 0.32
C LEU A 62 8.33 -6.97 -0.53
N GLY A 63 7.86 -7.36 -1.73
CA GLY A 63 8.56 -8.30 -2.61
C GLY A 63 8.60 -9.74 -2.07
N LEU A 64 7.69 -10.07 -1.15
CA LEU A 64 7.51 -11.43 -0.64
C LEU A 64 6.65 -12.24 -1.61
N GLU A 65 6.73 -13.56 -1.51
CA GLU A 65 5.80 -14.43 -2.22
C GLU A 65 4.36 -14.08 -1.82
N ARG A 66 3.48 -14.02 -2.82
CA ARG A 66 2.06 -13.76 -2.59
C ARG A 66 1.45 -14.95 -1.87
N ILE A 67 0.83 -14.69 -0.73
CA ILE A 67 0.06 -15.70 0.02
C ILE A 67 -1.42 -15.44 -0.23
N GLU A 68 -2.16 -16.48 -0.56
CA GLU A 68 -3.60 -16.40 -0.80
C GLU A 68 -4.36 -16.09 0.50
N VAL A 69 -5.40 -15.26 0.39
CA VAL A 69 -6.20 -14.78 1.54
C VAL A 69 -6.78 -15.94 2.35
N CYS A 70 -7.14 -17.04 1.69
CA CYS A 70 -7.65 -18.24 2.35
C CYS A 70 -6.61 -18.95 3.23
N ASP A 71 -5.33 -18.90 2.86
CA ASP A 71 -4.25 -19.51 3.64
C ASP A 71 -3.85 -18.61 4.81
N ILE A 72 -3.87 -17.29 4.59
CA ILE A 72 -3.74 -16.30 5.67
C ILE A 72 -4.85 -16.50 6.70
N PHE A 73 -6.10 -16.68 6.25
CA PHE A 73 -7.24 -16.92 7.14
C PHE A 73 -7.04 -18.16 8.01
N LYS A 74 -6.72 -19.31 7.41
CA LYS A 74 -6.46 -20.56 8.16
C LYS A 74 -5.37 -20.39 9.20
N MET A 75 -4.30 -19.68 8.86
CA MET A 75 -3.19 -19.44 9.78
C MET A 75 -3.57 -18.49 10.90
N ALA A 76 -4.24 -17.38 10.57
CA ALA A 76 -4.71 -16.41 11.55
C ALA A 76 -5.74 -17.02 12.51
N GLU A 77 -6.63 -17.90 12.04
CA GLU A 77 -7.62 -18.59 12.86
C GLU A 77 -6.92 -19.54 13.84
N LYS A 78 -5.95 -20.32 13.37
CA LYS A 78 -5.12 -21.20 14.20
C LYS A 78 -4.35 -20.43 15.29
N LEU A 79 -3.90 -19.22 14.98
CA LEU A 79 -3.17 -18.35 15.90
C LEU A 79 -4.09 -17.51 16.81
N GLY A 80 -5.41 -17.58 16.61
CA GLY A 80 -6.37 -16.78 17.38
C GLY A 80 -6.34 -15.29 17.06
N PHE A 81 -5.90 -14.89 15.87
CA PHE A 81 -5.90 -13.48 15.41
C PHE A 81 -7.14 -13.09 14.59
N THR A 82 -7.97 -14.06 14.21
CA THR A 82 -9.19 -13.80 13.46
C THR A 82 -10.32 -14.74 13.83
N VAL A 83 -11.55 -14.25 13.68
CA VAL A 83 -12.81 -14.99 13.80
C VAL A 83 -13.67 -14.52 12.64
N GLN A 84 -14.14 -15.46 11.82
CA GLN A 84 -14.98 -15.19 10.64
C GLN A 84 -14.38 -14.21 9.59
N GLY A 85 -13.07 -13.98 9.64
CA GLY A 85 -12.35 -13.13 8.68
C GLY A 85 -11.94 -11.76 9.24
N GLU A 86 -12.53 -11.33 10.35
CA GLU A 86 -12.17 -10.08 11.02
C GLU A 86 -10.88 -10.27 11.80
N ILE A 87 -9.89 -9.41 11.56
CA ILE A 87 -8.68 -9.36 12.39
C ILE A 87 -8.97 -8.53 13.63
N PHE A 88 -8.54 -9.01 14.79
CA PHE A 88 -8.59 -8.26 16.05
C PHE A 88 -7.22 -8.27 16.72
N SER A 89 -6.96 -7.23 17.51
CA SER A 89 -5.85 -7.23 18.46
C SER A 89 -6.19 -8.17 19.61
N GLY A 90 -5.45 -9.27 19.75
CA GLY A 90 -5.57 -10.11 20.93
C GLY A 90 -4.99 -9.42 22.18
N GLU A 91 -5.55 -9.72 23.35
CA GLU A 91 -4.75 -9.64 24.59
C GLU A 91 -3.89 -10.90 24.65
N ALA A 92 -2.59 -10.72 24.85
CA ALA A 92 -1.59 -11.78 24.93
C ALA A 92 -1.71 -12.58 26.23
#